data_AF-A0A1D6LIQ5-F1
#
_entry.id   AF-A0A1D6LIQ5-F1
#
_cell.length_a   1.000
_cell.length_b   1.000
_cell.length_c   1.000
_cell.angle_alpha   90.00
_cell.angle_beta   90.00
_cell.angle_gamma   90.00
#
_symmetry.space_group_name_H-M   'P 1'
#
loop_
_entity.id
_entity.type
_entity.pdbx_description
1 polymer ?
#
loop_
_entity_poly.entity_id
_entity_poly.type
_entity_poly.pdbx_seq_one_letter_code
_entity_poly.pdbx_strand_id
1 'polypeptide(L)'
;MQKIDSDYYPETLHQMFVVNAGSGFKWIWNSVKGFLDPKTSSKIHVLGSNYQSRLLEVIDSSELPEFLGGSCTCSDEGGCPGSNKGPWNDPYILKLIHNLEAGCAREIKPIYEGEERNNSSFRLEQMKC
;
A
#
# COMPACT_ATOMS: atom_id res chain seq x y z
N MET A 1 -20.38 -1.04 0.02
CA MET A 1 -18.92 -0.95 0.24
C MET A 1 -18.14 -1.31 -1.01
N GLN A 2 -18.25 -2.52 -1.58
CA GLN A 2 -17.50 -2.92 -2.80
C GLN A 2 -17.63 -1.95 -4.00
N LYS A 3 -18.80 -1.31 -4.16
CA LYS A 3 -19.04 -0.33 -5.23
C LYS A 3 -18.23 0.96 -5.06
N ILE A 4 -17.93 1.37 -3.83
CA ILE A 4 -17.16 2.61 -3.55
C ILE A 4 -15.68 2.38 -3.88
N ASP A 5 -15.11 1.27 -3.40
CA ASP A 5 -13.71 0.92 -3.68
C ASP A 5 -13.48 0.68 -5.19
N SER A 6 -14.43 0.00 -5.86
CA SER A 6 -14.32 -0.31 -7.29
C SER A 6 -14.50 0.92 -8.19
N ASP A 7 -15.42 1.83 -7.86
CA ASP A 7 -15.77 2.95 -8.76
C ASP A 7 -14.90 4.20 -8.52
N TYR A 8 -14.41 4.41 -7.29
CA TYR A 8 -13.66 5.63 -6.92
C TYR A 8 -12.16 5.38 -6.66
N TYR A 9 -11.74 4.15 -6.37
CA TYR A 9 -10.35 3.79 -6.06
C TYR A 9 -9.87 2.57 -6.86
N PRO A 10 -10.02 2.57 -8.21
CA PRO A 10 -9.58 1.46 -9.02
C PRO A 10 -8.08 1.24 -8.83
N GLU A 11 -7.67 -0.04 -8.71
CA GLU A 11 -6.27 -0.47 -8.52
C GLU A 11 -5.61 -0.26 -7.14
N THR A 12 -6.33 0.23 -6.13
CA THR A 12 -5.73 0.36 -4.79
C THR A 12 -5.47 -0.98 -4.09
N LEU A 13 -6.22 -2.02 -4.46
CA LEU A 13 -6.02 -3.37 -3.93
C LEU A 13 -4.88 -4.08 -4.66
N HIS A 14 -3.81 -4.44 -3.94
CA HIS A 14 -2.73 -5.29 -4.43
C HIS A 14 -3.01 -6.77 -4.18
N GLN A 15 -3.17 -7.15 -2.91
CA GLN A 15 -3.50 -8.52 -2.47
C GLN A 15 -4.45 -8.47 -1.27
N MET A 16 -5.35 -9.44 -1.18
CA MET A 16 -6.28 -9.63 -0.06
C MET A 16 -6.21 -11.08 0.41
N PHE A 17 -6.10 -11.28 1.72
CA PHE A 17 -6.05 -12.62 2.32
C PHE A 17 -7.25 -12.82 3.24
N VAL A 18 -8.01 -13.89 3.01
CA VAL A 18 -8.99 -14.40 3.96
C VAL A 18 -8.40 -15.64 4.62
N VAL A 19 -8.09 -15.54 5.91
CA VAL A 19 -7.45 -16.60 6.69
C VAL A 19 -8.48 -17.40 7.48
N ASN A 20 -8.09 -18.59 7.94
CA ASN A 20 -8.95 -19.48 8.73
C ASN A 20 -10.29 -19.80 8.03
N ALA A 21 -10.29 -19.87 6.70
CA ALA A 21 -11.49 -20.15 5.92
C ALA A 21 -11.81 -21.65 5.91
N GLY A 22 -12.91 -22.01 6.55
CA GLY A 22 -13.46 -23.36 6.53
C GLY A 22 -13.95 -23.80 5.16
N SER A 23 -14.29 -25.09 5.02
CA SER A 23 -14.80 -25.68 3.77
C SER A 23 -16.06 -24.99 3.25
N GLY A 24 -16.96 -24.55 4.14
CA GLY A 24 -18.17 -23.81 3.77
C GLY A 24 -17.88 -22.43 3.16
N PHE A 25 -16.88 -21.71 3.68
CA PHE A 25 -16.51 -20.41 3.14
C PHE A 25 -15.93 -20.54 1.73
N LYS A 26 -15.14 -21.58 1.45
CA LYS A 26 -14.64 -21.85 0.09
C LYS A 26 -15.76 -22.05 -0.93
N TRP A 27 -16.85 -22.70 -0.52
CA TRP A 27 -18.04 -22.89 -1.35
C TRP A 27 -18.72 -21.57 -1.68
N ILE A 28 -19.00 -20.76 -0.65
CA ILE A 28 -19.61 -19.42 -0.81
C ILE A 28 -18.70 -18.54 -1.69
N TRP A 29 -17.40 -18.57 -1.44
CA TRP A 29 -16.43 -17.81 -2.20
C TRP A 29 -16.43 -18.18 -3.68
N ASN A 30 -16.54 -19.45 -4.03
CA ASN A 30 -16.65 -19.88 -5.43
C ASN A 30 -17.94 -19.36 -6.10
N SER A 31 -19.04 -19.22 -5.37
CA SER A 31 -20.25 -18.57 -5.88
C SER A 31 -20.08 -17.06 -6.06
N VAL A 32 -19.42 -16.39 -5.12
CA VAL A 32 -19.20 -14.93 -5.16
C VAL A 32 -18.17 -14.52 -6.23
N LYS A 33 -17.15 -15.34 -6.48
CA LYS A 33 -16.16 -15.09 -7.54
C LYS A 33 -16.79 -14.84 -8.90
N GLY A 34 -17.89 -15.52 -9.23
CA GLY A 34 -18.58 -15.35 -10.50
C GLY A 34 -19.24 -13.97 -10.67
N PHE A 35 -19.42 -13.23 -9.58
CA PHE A 35 -19.95 -11.86 -9.59
C PHE A 35 -18.86 -10.78 -9.58
N LEU A 36 -17.61 -11.15 -9.28
CA LEU A 36 -16.48 -10.23 -9.24
C LEU A 36 -15.72 -10.25 -10.57
N ASP A 37 -15.18 -9.10 -10.96
CA ASP A 37 -14.29 -9.04 -12.13
C ASP A 37 -13.07 -9.98 -11.93
N PRO A 38 -12.57 -10.65 -12.99
CA PRO A 38 -11.41 -11.53 -12.92
C PRO A 38 -10.16 -10.86 -12.32
N LYS A 39 -9.99 -9.54 -12.53
CA LYS A 39 -8.88 -8.77 -11.98
C LYS A 39 -8.99 -8.58 -10.46
N THR A 40 -10.22 -8.46 -9.95
CA THR A 40 -10.47 -8.33 -8.51
C THR A 40 -10.41 -9.68 -7.81
N SER A 41 -11.01 -10.73 -8.40
CA SER A 41 -11.02 -12.07 -7.82
C SER A 41 -9.63 -12.74 -7.77
N SER A 42 -8.74 -12.43 -8.72
CA SER A 42 -7.36 -12.93 -8.73
C SER A 42 -6.48 -12.38 -7.61
N LYS A 43 -6.83 -11.20 -7.06
CA LYS A 43 -6.14 -10.57 -5.92
C LYS A 43 -6.56 -11.14 -4.57
N ILE A 44 -7.61 -11.97 -4.51
CA ILE A 44 -8.21 -12.44 -3.26
C ILE A 44 -7.86 -13.92 -3.01
N HIS A 45 -7.10 -14.16 -1.97
CA HIS A 45 -6.59 -15.47 -1.57
C HIS A 45 -7.34 -15.98 -0.34
N VAL A 46 -8.06 -17.10 -0.52
CA VAL A 46 -8.81 -17.75 0.57
C VAL A 46 -8.02 -18.93 1.09
N LEU A 47 -7.46 -18.77 2.29
CA LEU A 47 -6.56 -19.71 2.94
C LEU A 47 -7.30 -20.49 4.04
N GLY A 48 -6.98 -21.78 4.17
CA GLY A 48 -7.53 -22.65 5.21
C GLY A 48 -6.87 -22.43 6.58
N SER A 49 -6.73 -23.49 7.38
CA SER A 49 -6.04 -23.44 8.68
C SER A 49 -4.52 -23.23 8.55
N ASN A 50 -3.90 -23.70 7.46
CA ASN A 50 -2.46 -23.59 7.21
C ASN A 50 -2.14 -22.31 6.42
N TYR A 51 -2.54 -21.14 6.94
CA TYR A 51 -2.41 -19.86 6.25
C TYR A 51 -1.08 -19.14 6.53
N GLN A 52 -0.44 -19.42 7.66
CA GLN A 52 0.71 -18.67 8.18
C GLN A 52 1.89 -18.67 7.21
N SER A 53 2.23 -19.80 6.61
CA SER A 53 3.33 -19.89 5.63
C SER A 53 3.11 -18.99 4.41
N ARG A 54 1.87 -18.90 3.92
CA ARG A 54 1.51 -18.03 2.79
C ARG A 54 1.57 -16.54 3.15
N LEU A 55 1.23 -16.17 4.38
CA LEU A 55 1.39 -14.79 4.83
C LEU A 55 2.86 -14.41 4.94
N LEU A 56 3.68 -15.29 5.53
CA LEU A 56 5.12 -15.05 5.73
C LEU A 56 5.92 -15.07 4.42
N GLU A 57 5.39 -15.62 3.33
CA GLU A 57 5.97 -15.50 1.98
C GLU A 57 5.86 -14.06 1.44
N VAL A 58 4.88 -13.28 1.89
CA VAL A 58 4.56 -11.96 1.34
C VAL A 58 4.87 -10.83 2.32
N ILE A 59 4.74 -11.10 3.62
CA ILE A 59 4.89 -10.13 4.70
C ILE A 59 6.02 -10.62 5.62
N ASP A 60 6.95 -9.74 5.95
CA ASP A 60 8.01 -10.07 6.91
C ASP A 60 7.41 -10.43 8.28
N SER A 61 8.00 -11.42 8.93
CA SER A 61 7.61 -11.84 10.28
C SER A 61 7.56 -10.69 11.29
N SER A 62 8.45 -9.70 11.21
CA SER A 62 8.52 -8.56 12.13
C SER A 62 7.37 -7.58 11.95
N GLU A 63 6.71 -7.59 10.79
CA GLU A 63 5.60 -6.71 10.45
C GLU A 63 4.24 -7.41 10.56
N LEU A 64 4.23 -8.74 10.64
CA LEU A 64 3.02 -9.53 10.83
C LEU A 64 2.70 -9.70 12.33
N PRO A 65 1.45 -9.47 12.78
CA PRO A 65 1.05 -9.72 14.16
C PRO A 65 1.26 -11.16 14.63
N GLU A 66 1.60 -11.33 15.91
CA GLU A 66 1.85 -12.65 16.52
C GLU A 66 0.67 -13.61 16.36
N PHE A 67 -0.57 -13.13 16.54
CA PHE A 67 -1.78 -13.95 16.39
C PHE A 67 -2.04 -14.44 14.95
N LEU A 68 -1.35 -13.87 13.95
CA LEU A 68 -1.37 -14.33 12.56
C LEU A 68 -0.13 -15.15 12.18
N GLY A 69 0.77 -15.43 13.13
CA GLY A 69 1.98 -16.22 12.94
C GLY A 69 3.27 -15.41 12.70
N GLY A 70 3.24 -14.09 12.92
CA GLY A 70 4.45 -13.26 12.91
C GLY A 70 5.05 -13.03 14.31
N SER A 71 5.82 -11.97 14.47
CA SER A 71 6.47 -11.58 15.73
C SER A 71 6.18 -10.14 16.15
N CYS A 72 5.31 -9.42 15.44
CA CYS A 72 4.90 -8.07 15.82
C CYS A 72 3.90 -8.13 17.00
N THR A 73 4.19 -7.38 18.07
CA THR A 73 3.35 -7.33 19.27
C THR A 73 2.78 -5.94 19.56
N CYS A 74 3.44 -4.86 19.09
CA CYS A 74 3.12 -3.47 19.43
C CYS A 74 2.84 -3.25 20.94
N SER A 75 3.67 -3.83 21.80
CA SER A 75 3.46 -3.84 23.25
C SER A 75 3.34 -2.44 23.86
N ASP A 76 4.08 -1.47 23.32
CA ASP A 76 4.06 -0.07 23.80
C ASP A 76 2.77 0.69 23.44
N GLU A 77 1.97 0.16 22.51
CA GLU A 77 0.76 0.78 21.95
C GLU A 77 -0.52 -0.02 22.30
N GLY A 78 -0.44 -0.93 23.27
CA GLY A 78 -1.59 -1.75 23.69
C GLY A 78 -1.98 -2.88 22.73
N GLY A 79 -1.09 -3.24 21.79
CA GLY A 79 -1.26 -4.37 20.87
C GLY A 79 -1.50 -3.98 19.41
N CYS A 80 -1.23 -4.90 18.48
CA CYS A 80 -1.33 -4.65 17.04
C CYS A 80 -2.70 -4.12 16.56
N PRO A 81 -3.87 -4.57 17.07
CA PRO A 81 -5.17 -4.07 16.59
C PRO A 81 -5.44 -2.59 16.90
N GLY A 82 -4.82 -2.04 17.94
CA GLY A 82 -4.97 -0.63 18.34
C GLY A 82 -3.80 0.25 17.89
N SER A 83 -2.71 -0.35 17.44
CA SER A 83 -1.50 0.36 17.03
C SER A 83 -1.61 0.91 15.62
N ASN A 84 -1.11 2.12 15.40
CA ASN A 84 -0.93 2.73 14.08
C ASN A 84 0.52 2.65 13.60
N LYS A 85 1.29 1.61 13.97
CA LYS A 85 2.70 1.44 13.57
C LYS A 85 2.83 1.37 12.05
N GLY A 86 3.74 2.17 11.49
CA GLY A 86 4.10 2.11 10.07
C GLY A 86 5.07 3.23 9.64
N PRO A 87 5.54 3.21 8.39
CA PRO A 87 6.51 4.19 7.87
C PRO A 87 6.04 5.65 7.96
N TRP A 88 4.72 5.88 7.94
CA TRP A 88 4.13 7.21 8.10
C TRP A 88 4.38 7.85 9.47
N ASN A 89 4.83 7.10 10.48
CA ASN A 89 5.24 7.64 11.78
C ASN A 89 6.77 7.81 11.90
N ASP A 90 7.54 7.44 10.89
CA ASP A 90 9.00 7.56 10.94
C ASP A 90 9.43 9.04 10.79
N PRO A 91 10.16 9.61 11.77
CA PRO A 91 10.53 11.03 11.74
C PRO A 91 11.48 11.38 10.60
N TYR A 92 12.28 10.43 10.09
CA TYR A 92 13.12 10.63 8.92
C TYR A 92 12.28 10.69 7.64
N ILE A 93 11.32 9.78 7.47
CA ILE A 93 10.40 9.77 6.31
C ILE A 93 9.57 11.07 6.29
N LEU A 94 9.03 11.47 7.43
CA LEU A 94 8.26 12.72 7.54
C LEU A 94 9.10 13.96 7.21
N LYS A 95 10.34 14.01 7.70
CA LYS A 95 11.27 15.10 7.35
C LYS A 95 11.60 15.13 5.86
N LEU A 96 11.78 13.96 5.24
CA LEU A 96 12.02 13.86 3.80
C LEU A 96 10.83 14.40 3.01
N ILE A 97 9.61 13.99 3.34
CA ILE A 97 8.38 14.47 2.69
C ILE A 97 8.27 16.00 2.84
N HIS A 98 8.44 16.53 4.05
CA HIS A 98 8.39 17.97 4.29
C HIS A 98 9.44 18.74 3.46
N ASN A 99 10.65 18.18 3.33
CA ASN A 99 11.70 18.79 2.53
C ASN A 99 11.41 18.74 1.02
N LEU A 100 10.78 17.67 0.52
CA LEU A 100 10.31 17.55 -0.86
C LEU A 100 9.18 18.56 -1.13
N GLU A 101 8.21 18.67 -0.23
CA GLU A 101 7.12 19.65 -0.34
C GLU A 101 7.64 21.09 -0.29
N ALA A 102 8.57 21.39 0.63
CA ALA A 102 9.23 22.69 0.69
C ALA A 102 10.16 22.94 -0.52
N GLY A 103 10.68 21.89 -1.16
CA GLY A 103 11.41 21.97 -2.43
C GLY A 103 10.48 22.32 -3.59
N CYS A 104 9.34 21.63 -3.70
CA CYS A 104 8.32 21.83 -4.72
C CYS A 104 7.64 23.21 -4.60
N ALA A 105 7.40 23.70 -3.38
CA ALA A 105 6.83 25.03 -3.14
C ALA A 105 7.78 26.18 -3.54
N ARG A 106 9.10 25.93 -3.58
CA ARG A 106 10.09 26.94 -3.96
C ARG A 106 10.20 27.17 -5.47
N GLU A 107 9.50 26.38 -6.30
CA GLU A 107 9.54 26.51 -7.77
C GLU A 107 8.35 27.28 -8.37
N ILE A 108 7.49 27.91 -7.56
CA ILE A 108 6.53 28.89 -8.06
C ILE A 108 7.20 30.28 -8.11
N LYS A 109 8.01 30.53 -9.14
CA LYS A 109 8.34 31.90 -9.56
C LYS A 109 7.37 32.32 -10.67
N PRO A 110 6.67 33.46 -10.55
CA PRO A 110 5.90 33.99 -11.67
C PRO A 110 6.87 34.34 -12.80
N ILE A 111 6.67 33.71 -13.96
CA ILE A 111 7.40 34.02 -15.18
C ILE A 111 6.88 35.37 -15.70
N TYR A 112 7.74 36.39 -15.71
CA TYR A 112 7.58 37.58 -16.55
C TYR A 112 8.86 37.78 -17.39
N GLU A 113 8.60 37.83 -18.70
CA GLU A 113 9.36 38.38 -19.83
C GLU A 113 10.78 37.88 -20.18
N GLY A 114 10.90 37.43 -21.45
CA GLY A 114 11.87 38.03 -22.38
C GLY A 114 13.13 37.25 -22.75
N GLU A 115 13.10 36.65 -23.94
CA GLU A 115 14.18 36.51 -24.94
C GLU A 115 15.29 35.43 -24.83
N GLU A 116 15.70 34.97 -26.01
CA GLU A 116 16.38 33.71 -26.36
C GLU A 116 17.91 33.68 -26.19
N ARG A 117 18.52 32.50 -25.92
CA ARG A 117 19.61 31.90 -26.74
C ARG A 117 20.24 30.60 -26.17
N ASN A 118 20.22 29.56 -27.01
CA ASN A 118 21.19 28.49 -27.30
C ASN A 118 22.26 27.96 -26.29
N ASN A 119 22.08 26.67 -25.97
CA ASN A 119 22.95 25.49 -26.24
C ASN A 119 23.95 24.93 -25.18
N SER A 120 23.95 23.58 -25.12
CA SER A 120 24.78 22.60 -24.37
C SER A 120 24.44 22.32 -22.89
N SER A 121 24.58 21.12 -22.32
CA SER A 121 24.42 19.70 -22.68
C SER A 121 24.64 18.92 -21.36
N PHE A 122 24.01 17.75 -21.21
CA PHE A 122 24.16 16.69 -20.18
C PHE A 122 23.46 16.79 -18.81
N ARG A 123 22.28 16.16 -18.78
CA ARG A 123 21.81 15.07 -17.86
C ARG A 123 21.99 15.22 -16.34
N LEU A 124 20.91 15.63 -15.70
CA LEU A 124 20.02 14.71 -14.96
C LEU A 124 18.61 15.06 -15.42
N GLU A 125 17.85 14.10 -15.92
CA GLU A 125 16.40 14.26 -16.00
C GLU A 125 15.91 14.29 -14.56
N GLN A 126 15.94 15.51 -13.98
CA GLN A 126 15.08 15.90 -12.89
C GLN A 126 13.69 15.43 -13.32
N MET A 127 13.12 14.48 -12.58
CA MET A 127 11.70 14.18 -12.67
C MET A 127 10.99 15.47 -12.26
N LYS A 128 10.75 16.29 -13.28
CA LYS A 128 9.93 17.48 -13.22
C LYS A 128 8.53 16.97 -12.89
N CYS A 129 7.99 17.43 -11.77
CA CYS A 129 6.57 17.29 -11.49
C CYS A 129 5.75 17.80 -12.69
#